data_AF-W4RTK3-F1
#
_entry.id   AF-W4RTK3-F1
#
_cell.length_a   1.000
_cell.length_b   1.000
_cell.length_c   1.000
_cell.angle_alpha   90.00
_cell.angle_beta   90.00
_cell.angle_gamma   90.00
#
_symmetry.space_group_name_H-M   'P 1'
#
loop_
_entity.id
_entity.type
_entity.pdbx_description
1 polymer ?
#
loop_
_entity_poly.entity_id
_entity_poly.type
_entity_poly.pdbx_seq_one_letter_code
_entity_poly.pdbx_strand_id
1 'polypeptide(L)' 'MQKDEEDAQKALKFIQPDKTITFNIQPAVDTFNTQFEDAIGDKMTDFNKGNAKARMRMITQYAIAGQEACL' A
#
# COMPACT_ATOMS: atom_id res chain seq x y z
N MET A 1 -4.86 -11.12 -2.22
CA MET A 1 -3.68 -11.86 -1.70
C MET A 1 -2.41 -11.09 -2.04
N GLN A 2 -1.55 -10.83 -1.06
CA GLN A 2 -0.15 -10.45 -1.32
C GLN A 2 0.61 -11.74 -1.64
N LYS A 3 1.08 -11.91 -2.88
CA LYS A 3 1.80 -13.12 -3.30
C LYS A 3 3.27 -13.13 -2.82
N ASP A 4 3.73 -11.99 -2.32
CA ASP A 4 5.09 -11.66 -1.91
C ASP A 4 5.25 -11.60 -0.37
N GLU A 5 4.20 -11.89 0.40
CA GLU A 5 4.24 -11.83 1.86
C GLU A 5 5.32 -12.76 2.45
N GLU A 6 5.45 -13.99 1.93
CA GLU A 6 6.48 -14.92 2.39
C GLU A 6 7.90 -14.39 2.17
N ASP A 7 8.13 -13.70 1.05
CA ASP A 7 9.43 -13.11 0.73
C ASP A 7 9.69 -11.86 1.57
N ALA A 8 8.65 -11.06 1.85
CA ALA A 8 8.73 -9.96 2.81
C ALA A 8 9.11 -10.45 4.21
N GLN A 9 8.50 -11.54 4.69
CA GLN A 9 8.83 -12.15 5.99
C GLN A 9 10.27 -12.69 6.02
N LYS A 10 10.78 -13.27 4.92
CA LYS A 10 12.20 -13.67 4.82
C LYS A 10 13.13 -12.46 4.91
N ALA A 11 12.81 -11.37 4.21
CA ALA A 11 13.59 -10.14 4.26
C ALA A 11 13.60 -9.53 5.68
N LEU A 12 12.45 -9.47 6.35
CA LEU A 12 12.34 -8.97 7.73
C LEU A 12 13.19 -9.78 8.71
N LYS A 13 13.19 -11.12 8.58
CA LYS A 13 14.03 -12.01 9.41
C LYS A 13 15.53 -11.75 9.23
N PHE A 14 15.94 -11.39 8.01
CA PHE A 14 17.33 -11.04 7.71
C PHE A 14 17.69 -9.64 8.25
N ILE A 15 16.81 -8.65 8.07
CA ILE A 15 17.04 -7.25 8.44
C ILE A 15 17.03 -7.05 9.97
N GLN A 16 16.20 -7.80 10.69
CA GLN A 16 15.99 -7.65 12.14
C GLN A 16 15.65 -6.20 12.58
N PRO A 17 14.57 -5.60 12.03
CA PRO A 17 14.21 -4.23 12.37
C PRO A 17 13.67 -4.14 13.81
N ASP A 18 13.87 -3.01 14.48
CA ASP A 18 13.36 -2.75 15.83
C ASP A 18 11.83 -2.79 15.91
N LYS A 19 11.16 -2.40 14.83
CA LYS A 19 9.70 -2.41 14.68
C LYS A 19 9.30 -2.97 13.32
N THR A 20 8.24 -3.77 13.31
CA THR A 20 7.58 -4.26 12.09
C THR A 20 6.11 -3.88 12.14
N ILE A 21 5.61 -3.26 11.07
CA ILE A 21 4.23 -2.80 10.97
C ILE A 21 3.62 -3.40 9.70
N THR A 22 2.51 -4.13 9.86
CA THR A 22 1.72 -4.64 8.73
C THR A 22 0.54 -3.71 8.49
N PHE A 23 0.46 -3.13 7.30
CA PHE A 23 -0.63 -2.21 6.93
C PHE A 23 -1.35 -2.70 5.68
N ASN A 24 -2.66 -2.97 5.79
CA ASN A 24 -3.47 -3.41 4.66
C ASN A 24 -3.99 -2.21 3.84
N ILE A 25 -3.38 -1.98 2.67
CA ILE A 25 -3.79 -0.91 1.75
C ILE A 25 -4.97 -1.28 0.84
N GLN A 26 -5.42 -2.54 0.82
CA GLN A 26 -6.45 -2.99 -0.12
C GLN A 26 -7.76 -2.19 0.02
N PRO A 27 -8.32 -1.94 1.23
CA PRO A 27 -9.55 -1.18 1.37
C PRO A 27 -9.43 0.25 0.82
N ALA A 28 -8.28 0.91 1.03
CA ALA A 28 -8.04 2.26 0.54
C ALA A 28 -7.95 2.30 -1.00
N VAL A 29 -7.26 1.33 -1.60
CA VAL A 29 -7.16 1.22 -3.07
C VAL A 29 -8.51 0.89 -3.71
N ASP A 30 -9.29 -0.01 -3.09
CA ASP A 30 -10.61 -0.36 -3.60
C ASP A 30 -11.58 0.82 -3.48
N THR A 31 -11.57 1.54 -2.36
CA THR A 31 -12.38 2.76 -2.18
C THR A 31 -11.99 3.84 -3.20
N PHE A 32 -10.69 4.06 -3.40
CA PHE A 32 -10.21 5.02 -4.41
C PHE A 32 -10.70 4.65 -5.82
N ASN A 33 -10.68 3.36 -6.15
CA ASN A 33 -11.17 2.88 -7.45
C ASN A 33 -12.67 3.12 -7.63
N THR A 34 -13.48 2.86 -6.60
CA THR A 34 -14.93 3.14 -6.63
C THR A 34 -15.20 4.64 -6.82
N GLN A 35 -14.52 5.50 -6.06
CA GLN A 35 -14.69 6.95 -6.19
C GLN A 35 -14.23 7.49 -7.55
N PHE A 36 -13.19 6.89 -8.13
CA PHE A 36 -12.76 7.21 -9.48
C PHE A 36 -13.85 6.86 -10.52
N GLU A 37 -14.44 5.66 -10.40
CA GLU A 37 -15.52 5.21 -11.28
C GLU A 37 -16.75 6.11 -11.15
N ASP A 38 -17.15 6.48 -9.92
CA ASP A 38 -18.27 7.38 -9.66
C ASP A 38 -18.05 8.78 -10.29
N ALA A 39 -16.82 9.28 -10.27
CA ALA A 39 -16.50 10.63 -10.75
C ALA A 39 -16.30 10.71 -12.28
N ILE A 40 -15.71 9.68 -12.88
CA ILE A 40 -15.34 9.65 -14.30
C ILE A 40 -16.39 8.93 -15.16
N GLY A 41 -17.19 8.06 -14.54
CA GLY A 41 -18.17 7.21 -15.23
C GLY A 41 -17.56 5.99 -15.91
N ASP A 42 -16.28 5.69 -15.65
CA ASP A 42 -15.58 4.52 -16.17
C ASP A 42 -14.57 3.96 -15.17
N LYS A 43 -14.27 2.67 -15.30
CA LYS A 43 -13.36 1.95 -14.42
C LYS A 43 -11.91 2.28 -14.73
N MET A 44 -11.12 2.37 -13.67
CA MET A 44 -9.68 2.43 -13.82
C MET A 44 -9.17 1.11 -14.41
N THR A 45 -8.28 1.18 -15.40
CA THR A 45 -7.61 -0.01 -15.94
C THR A 45 -6.80 -0.73 -14.86
N ASP A 46 -6.60 -2.04 -14.98
CA ASP A 46 -5.79 -2.81 -14.03
C ASP A 46 -4.37 -2.26 -13.88
N PHE A 47 -3.79 -1.76 -14.97
CA PHE A 47 -2.48 -1.10 -14.96
C PHE A 47 -2.50 0.17 -14.09
N ASN A 48 -3.51 1.03 -14.27
CA ASN A 48 -3.64 2.24 -13.47
C ASN A 48 -3.99 1.94 -12.00
N LYS A 49 -4.75 0.86 -11.74
CA LYS A 49 -4.98 0.34 -10.38
C LYS A 49 -3.69 -0.12 -9.73
N GLY A 50 -2.79 -0.77 -10.49
CA GLY A 50 -1.44 -1.09 -10.05
C GLY A 50 -0.62 0.14 -9.65
N ASN A 51 -0.69 1.21 -10.44
CA ASN A 51 -0.01 2.47 -10.13
C ASN A 51 -0.59 3.16 -8.88
N ALA A 52 -1.91 3.17 -8.72
CA ALA A 52 -2.58 3.69 -7.52
C ALA A 52 -2.15 2.90 -6.26
N LYS A 53 -2.05 1.57 -6.37
CA LYS A 53 -1.53 0.71 -5.30
C LYS A 53 -0.09 1.08 -4.90
N ALA A 54 0.79 1.35 -5.87
CA ALA A 54 2.16 1.78 -5.59
C ALA A 54 2.22 3.14 -4.87
N ARG A 55 1.40 4.11 -5.30
CA ARG A 55 1.28 5.41 -4.63
C ARG A 55 0.74 5.28 -3.21
N MET A 56 -0.24 4.41 -2.99
CA MET A 56 -0.80 4.17 -1.65
C MET A 56 0.26 3.61 -0.69
N ARG A 57 1.14 2.73 -1.15
CA ARG A 57 2.28 2.24 -0.33
C ARG A 57 3.19 3.38 0.11
N MET A 58 3.52 4.32 -0.80
CA MET A 58 4.33 5.49 -0.47
C MET A 58 3.65 6.36 0.58
N ILE A 59 2.35 6.67 0.40
CA ILE A 59 1.57 7.45 1.38
C ILE A 59 1.59 6.76 2.75
N THR A 60 1.39 5.44 2.81
CA THR A 60 1.44 4.68 4.06
C THR A 60 2.80 4.82 4.75
N GLN A 61 3.91 4.69 4.01
CA GLN A 61 5.25 4.80 4.59
C GLN A 61 5.51 6.20 5.17
N TYR A 62 5.17 7.25 4.42
CA TYR A 62 5.34 8.64 4.89
C TYR A 62 4.41 8.98 6.06
N ALA A 63 3.18 8.48 6.08
CA ALA A 63 2.26 8.69 7.19
C ALA A 63 2.79 8.05 8.48
N ILE A 64 3.30 6.82 8.40
CA ILE A 64 3.90 6.12 9.54
C ILE A 64 5.17 6.85 9.99
N ALA A 65 6.07 7.20 9.06
CA ALA A 65 7.31 7.89 9.38
C ALA A 65 7.05 9.28 10.03
N GLY A 66 6.06 10.02 9.53
CA GLY A 66 5.66 11.31 10.09
C GLY A 66 5.07 11.18 11.50
N GLN A 67 4.26 10.16 11.76
CA GLN A 67 3.65 9.92 13.07
C GLN A 67 4.67 9.43 14.11
N GLU A 68 5.61 8.56 13.71
CA GLU A 68 6.64 7.99 14.57
C GLU A 68 7.90 8.89 14.66
N ALA A 69 7.90 10.06 14.01
CA ALA A 69 9.04 10.97 13.92
C ALA A 69 10.34 10.28 13.42
N CYS A 70 10.20 9.41 12.42
CA CYS A 70 11.28 8.63 11.83
C CYS A 70 11.55 9.04 10.35
N LEU A 71 11.32 10.31 10.02
CA LEU A 71 11.64 10.92 8.72
C LEU A 71 13.10 11.37 8.63
#